data_AF-A0A1E3WF07-F1
#
_entry.id   AF-A0A1E3WF07-F1
#
_cell.length_a   1.000
_cell.length_b   1.000
_cell.length_c   1.000
_cell.angle_alpha   90.00
_cell.angle_beta   90.00
_cell.angle_gamma   90.00
#
_symmetry.space_group_name_H-M   'P 1'
#
loop_
_entity.id
_entity.type
_entity.pdbx_description
1 polymer ?
#
loop_
_entity_poly.entity_id
_entity_poly.type
_entity_poly.pdbx_seq_one_letter_code
_entity_poly.pdbx_strand_id
1 'polypeptide(L)'
;MLKEWFWIFKKVKTDVHFADHHPALLALVDSGQDIHERDGNGRSAMQYLFAKPFPSADAVDWLINQPGFEASKETALYPFSLDLPKGCFEIGPDNNMMERLDALMPNKKCSIESIEQNMRLTKPYLLLLEKFEAYGLTNQYQTSSADYKRRLSDRLKQLNQLTELEDQFTDLSIGFRMMPDTYQGPFQSRIGGAPWLPSMPSILALDDSLKLAFQINFDELGGLNPLLPKHGLLQVFVHDIDVEEGEEPRNGCKAFYWPEINEASWQQDEERMIYDRWLMPTEFEFNRQTPFLYPIRWQAYKQLPDDPKLIAEAVVKLAEPMEPSLYQEPNYETGLMPRMAEQMRIEMTEHNEVSEQPYIPSNHSVIFNMLYVDSGNSVYSIPTDALNGDQTDWSQLTHTYCFD
;
A
#
# COMPACT_ATOMS: atom_id res chain seq x y z
N MET A 1 9.79 -38.53 42.84
CA MET A 1 10.17 -38.77 41.42
C MET A 1 8.92 -38.57 40.59
N LEU A 2 9.00 -37.83 39.48
CA LEU A 2 7.84 -37.57 38.61
C LEU A 2 7.52 -38.84 37.81
N LYS A 3 6.24 -39.25 37.71
CA LYS A 3 5.84 -40.40 36.89
C LYS A 3 6.14 -40.16 35.41
N GLU A 4 6.32 -41.24 34.67
CA GLU A 4 6.61 -41.22 33.22
C GLU A 4 5.59 -40.38 32.43
N TRP A 5 4.30 -40.55 32.73
CA TRP A 5 3.19 -39.75 32.19
C TRP A 5 3.48 -38.24 32.18
N PHE A 6 3.71 -37.65 33.36
CA PHE A 6 3.97 -36.22 33.48
C PHE A 6 5.33 -35.81 32.88
N TRP A 7 6.32 -36.71 32.91
CA TRP A 7 7.63 -36.43 32.32
C TRP A 7 7.56 -36.28 30.82
N ILE A 8 6.73 -37.09 30.16
CA ILE A 8 6.46 -36.96 28.73
C ILE A 8 5.77 -35.63 28.43
N PHE A 9 4.69 -35.27 29.12
CA PHE A 9 4.00 -33.99 28.89
C PHE A 9 4.88 -32.76 29.16
N LYS A 10 5.82 -32.86 30.09
CA LYS A 10 6.82 -31.81 30.32
C LYS A 10 7.74 -31.62 29.10
N LYS A 11 8.00 -32.68 28.32
CA LYS A 11 8.84 -32.64 27.10
C LYS A 11 8.09 -32.20 25.85
N VAL A 12 6.77 -32.42 25.78
CA VAL A 12 5.95 -32.02 24.63
C VAL A 12 5.83 -30.50 24.55
N LYS A 13 6.71 -29.84 23.77
CA LYS A 13 6.69 -28.37 23.57
C LYS A 13 6.01 -27.92 22.28
N THR A 14 5.89 -28.81 21.31
CA THR A 14 5.33 -28.56 19.97
C THR A 14 4.63 -29.83 19.49
N ASP A 15 3.88 -29.72 18.39
CA ASP A 15 3.20 -30.87 17.77
C ASP A 15 4.20 -31.94 17.29
N VAL A 16 5.41 -31.54 16.85
CA VAL A 16 6.49 -32.48 16.51
C VAL A 16 6.91 -33.30 17.72
N HIS A 17 7.15 -32.65 18.87
CA HIS A 17 7.49 -33.37 20.10
C HIS A 17 6.33 -34.27 20.55
N PHE A 18 5.09 -33.87 20.32
CA PHE A 18 3.93 -34.71 20.62
C PHE A 18 3.95 -35.96 19.76
N ALA A 19 4.15 -35.85 18.45
CA ALA A 19 4.21 -36.99 17.55
C ALA A 19 5.28 -38.03 17.97
N ASP A 20 6.47 -37.57 18.37
CA ASP A 20 7.56 -38.46 18.84
C ASP A 20 7.19 -39.21 20.14
N HIS A 21 6.37 -38.60 20.99
CA HIS A 21 5.99 -39.12 22.29
C HIS A 21 4.61 -39.80 22.32
N HIS A 22 3.81 -39.62 21.27
CA HIS A 22 2.44 -40.10 21.17
C HIS A 22 2.31 -41.63 21.35
N PRO A 23 3.18 -42.48 20.76
CA PRO A 23 3.09 -43.94 20.99
C PRO A 23 3.28 -44.34 22.46
N ALA A 24 4.18 -43.66 23.17
CA ALA A 24 4.43 -43.94 24.59
C ALA A 24 3.26 -43.46 25.46
N LEU A 25 2.69 -42.28 25.16
CA LEU A 25 1.48 -41.79 25.84
C LEU A 25 0.28 -42.70 25.62
N LEU A 26 0.09 -43.19 24.39
CA LEU A 26 -0.98 -44.12 24.06
C LEU A 26 -0.83 -45.44 24.81
N ALA A 27 0.37 -46.03 24.83
CA ALA A 27 0.64 -47.26 25.59
C ALA A 27 0.35 -47.10 27.10
N LEU A 28 0.63 -45.92 27.67
CA LEU A 28 0.29 -45.62 29.07
C LEU A 28 -1.24 -45.58 29.28
N VAL A 29 -1.97 -44.89 28.40
CA VAL A 29 -3.45 -44.85 28.47
C VAL A 29 -4.04 -46.25 28.30
N ASP A 30 -3.56 -47.04 27.34
CA ASP A 30 -4.00 -48.41 27.11
C ASP A 30 -3.72 -49.33 28.32
N SER A 31 -2.67 -49.03 29.10
CA SER A 31 -2.36 -49.73 30.35
C SER A 31 -3.19 -49.28 31.57
N GLY A 32 -4.11 -48.33 31.39
CA GLY A 32 -5.00 -47.81 32.42
C GLY A 32 -4.48 -46.58 33.16
N GLN A 33 -3.56 -45.80 32.55
CA GLN A 33 -3.15 -44.51 33.10
C GLN A 33 -4.36 -43.56 33.24
N ASP A 34 -4.59 -43.04 34.45
CA ASP A 34 -5.60 -42.00 34.68
C ASP A 34 -5.14 -40.70 34.01
N ILE A 35 -5.92 -40.25 33.02
CA ILE A 35 -5.64 -39.04 32.24
C ILE A 35 -5.79 -37.76 33.06
N HIS A 36 -6.55 -37.81 34.16
CA HIS A 36 -6.72 -36.71 35.12
C HIS A 36 -5.83 -36.85 36.35
N GLU A 37 -4.88 -37.80 36.33
CA GLU A 37 -3.93 -37.94 37.43
C GLU A 37 -3.24 -36.61 37.70
N ARG A 38 -3.07 -36.28 38.98
CA ARG A 38 -2.34 -35.11 39.44
C ARG A 38 -1.01 -35.52 40.06
N ASP A 39 0.04 -34.75 39.77
CA ASP A 39 1.33 -34.95 40.39
C ASP A 39 1.33 -34.50 41.87
N GLY A 40 2.49 -34.61 42.54
CA GLY A 40 2.65 -34.19 43.94
C GLY A 40 2.45 -32.68 44.19
N ASN A 41 2.35 -31.86 43.14
CA ASN A 41 2.03 -30.43 43.20
C ASN A 41 0.61 -30.13 42.68
N GLY A 42 -0.22 -31.16 42.50
CA GLY A 42 -1.59 -31.01 42.02
C GLY A 42 -1.73 -30.74 40.52
N ARG A 43 -0.67 -30.88 39.70
CA ARG A 43 -0.73 -30.60 38.26
C ARG A 43 -1.20 -31.79 37.44
N SER A 44 -2.18 -31.58 36.56
CA SER A 44 -2.61 -32.54 35.54
C SER A 44 -1.71 -32.50 34.30
N ALA A 45 -1.86 -33.51 33.42
CA ALA A 45 -1.22 -33.50 32.10
C ALA A 45 -1.59 -32.27 31.27
N MET A 46 -2.86 -31.86 31.30
CA MET A 46 -3.33 -30.66 30.61
C MET A 46 -2.62 -29.40 31.14
N GLN A 47 -2.47 -29.28 32.46
CA GLN A 47 -1.72 -28.17 33.06
C GLN A 47 -0.23 -28.15 32.67
N TYR A 48 0.39 -29.31 32.43
CA TYR A 48 1.74 -29.38 31.87
C TYR A 48 1.81 -28.90 30.41
N LEU A 49 0.78 -29.10 29.60
CA LEU A 49 0.70 -28.55 28.24
C LEU A 49 0.57 -27.03 28.27
N PHE A 50 -0.33 -26.50 29.09
CA PHE A 50 -0.65 -25.07 29.16
C PHE A 50 0.31 -24.23 30.03
N ALA A 51 1.23 -24.86 30.76
CA ALA A 51 2.36 -24.16 31.38
C ALA A 51 3.39 -23.62 30.36
N LYS A 52 3.13 -23.81 29.06
CA LYS A 52 3.98 -23.35 27.95
C LYS A 52 3.30 -22.17 27.26
N PRO A 53 4.04 -21.16 26.78
CA PRO A 53 3.45 -20.02 26.08
C PRO A 53 2.63 -20.42 24.85
N PHE A 54 3.02 -21.51 24.18
CA PHE A 54 2.36 -22.06 23.00
C PHE A 54 2.24 -23.57 23.15
N PRO A 55 1.11 -24.09 23.67
CA PRO A 55 0.89 -25.51 23.83
C PRO A 55 0.85 -26.23 22.48
N SER A 56 1.16 -27.54 22.48
CA SER A 56 0.90 -28.38 21.31
C SER A 56 -0.61 -28.52 21.11
N ALA A 57 -1.11 -28.12 19.94
CA ALA A 57 -2.51 -28.26 19.60
C ALA A 57 -2.90 -29.73 19.47
N ASP A 58 -2.02 -30.55 18.90
CA ASP A 58 -2.29 -31.98 18.68
C ASP A 58 -2.31 -32.76 20.00
N ALA A 59 -1.45 -32.40 20.95
CA ALA A 59 -1.48 -33.00 22.28
C ALA A 59 -2.76 -32.62 23.06
N VAL A 60 -3.22 -31.37 22.93
CA VAL A 60 -4.48 -30.92 23.54
C VAL A 60 -5.64 -31.66 22.91
N ASP A 61 -5.73 -31.68 21.57
CA ASP A 61 -6.79 -32.37 20.83
C ASP A 61 -6.85 -33.86 21.15
N TRP A 62 -5.70 -34.53 21.22
CA TRP A 62 -5.64 -35.93 21.61
C TRP A 62 -6.16 -36.13 23.04
N LEU A 63 -5.74 -35.30 24.00
CA LEU A 63 -6.10 -35.46 25.40
C LEU A 63 -7.59 -35.22 25.67
N ILE A 64 -8.18 -34.16 25.07
CA ILE A 64 -9.62 -33.85 25.23
C ILE A 64 -10.54 -34.89 24.59
N ASN A 65 -10.01 -35.70 23.69
CA ASN A 65 -10.73 -36.76 22.99
C ASN A 65 -10.43 -38.16 23.56
N GLN A 66 -9.66 -38.27 24.65
CA GLN A 66 -9.48 -39.55 25.33
C GLN A 66 -10.79 -40.02 25.99
N PRO A 67 -11.08 -41.34 25.97
CA PRO A 67 -12.16 -41.91 26.75
C PRO A 67 -12.01 -41.56 28.24
N GLY A 68 -13.08 -41.07 28.86
CA GLY A 68 -13.07 -40.68 30.27
C GLY A 68 -12.58 -39.25 30.54
N PHE A 69 -12.32 -38.44 29.49
CA PHE A 69 -12.00 -37.03 29.69
C PHE A 69 -13.21 -36.26 30.23
N GLU A 70 -13.03 -35.63 31.39
CA GLU A 70 -14.00 -34.79 32.08
C GLU A 70 -13.49 -33.35 32.16
N ALA A 71 -14.12 -32.46 31.39
CA ALA A 71 -13.74 -31.05 31.35
C ALA A 71 -13.81 -30.36 32.74
N SER A 72 -14.75 -30.76 33.59
CA SER A 72 -14.90 -30.25 34.96
C SER A 72 -13.63 -30.42 35.82
N LYS A 73 -12.83 -31.46 35.56
CA LYS A 73 -11.58 -31.74 36.27
C LYS A 73 -10.42 -30.84 35.85
N GLU A 74 -10.53 -30.15 34.71
CA GLU A 74 -9.50 -29.25 34.16
C GLU A 74 -9.88 -27.76 34.28
N THR A 75 -10.95 -27.45 35.01
CA THR A 75 -11.45 -26.07 35.24
C THR A 75 -10.44 -25.12 35.87
N ALA A 76 -9.38 -25.63 36.50
CA ALA A 76 -8.27 -24.80 36.97
C ALA A 76 -7.56 -24.02 35.85
N LEU A 77 -7.65 -24.48 34.59
CA LEU A 77 -7.16 -23.78 33.39
C LEU A 77 -8.12 -22.68 32.91
N TYR A 78 -9.35 -22.66 33.44
CA TYR A 78 -10.37 -21.69 33.13
C TYR A 78 -10.28 -20.52 34.13
N PRO A 79 -9.81 -19.35 33.71
CA PRO A 79 -9.43 -18.32 34.64
C PRO A 79 -10.63 -17.40 34.85
N PHE A 80 -11.49 -17.73 35.81
CA PHE A 80 -12.18 -16.73 36.61
C PHE A 80 -12.79 -17.42 37.83
N SER A 81 -12.22 -17.12 39.00
CA SER A 81 -12.81 -17.30 40.35
C SER A 81 -13.54 -18.62 40.60
N LEU A 82 -12.79 -19.72 40.69
CA LEU A 82 -13.14 -20.78 41.63
C LEU A 82 -12.12 -20.70 42.75
N ASP A 83 -12.58 -20.64 44.00
CA ASP A 83 -11.72 -20.87 45.16
C ASP A 83 -11.03 -22.23 44.97
N LEU A 84 -9.82 -22.21 44.41
CA LEU A 84 -9.08 -23.42 44.15
C LEU A 84 -8.72 -24.03 45.52
N PRO A 85 -9.00 -25.32 45.75
CA PRO A 85 -8.63 -25.98 47.00
C PRO A 85 -7.14 -25.73 47.33
N LYS A 86 -6.82 -25.54 48.61
CA LYS A 86 -5.43 -25.38 49.08
C LYS A 86 -4.55 -26.50 48.51
N GLY A 87 -3.51 -26.12 47.75
CA GLY A 87 -2.56 -27.05 47.12
C GLY A 87 -2.79 -27.29 45.62
N CYS A 88 -3.81 -26.67 45.01
CA CYS A 88 -3.94 -26.63 43.56
C CYS A 88 -2.90 -25.70 42.93
N PHE A 89 -2.42 -26.05 41.74
CA PHE A 89 -1.54 -25.20 40.95
C PHE A 89 -2.25 -23.92 40.52
N GLU A 90 -1.78 -22.78 41.04
CA GLU A 90 -2.22 -21.45 40.60
C GLU A 90 -1.58 -21.10 39.26
N ILE A 91 -2.43 -20.78 38.29
CA ILE A 91 -2.03 -20.29 36.98
C ILE A 91 -1.80 -18.78 37.13
N GLY A 92 -0.54 -18.35 37.02
CA GLY A 92 -0.24 -16.92 36.95
C GLY A 92 -0.84 -16.25 35.70
N PRO A 93 -0.88 -14.91 35.64
CA PRO A 93 -1.43 -14.16 34.50
C PRO A 93 -0.86 -14.65 33.15
N ASP A 94 0.44 -14.96 33.13
CA ASP A 94 1.13 -15.45 31.93
C ASP A 94 0.65 -16.81 31.40
N ASN A 95 -0.12 -17.59 32.17
CA ASN A 95 -0.60 -18.92 31.75
C ASN A 95 -2.14 -18.98 31.72
N ASN A 96 -2.81 -17.85 31.94
CA ASN A 96 -4.26 -17.69 31.86
C ASN A 96 -4.69 -17.84 30.38
N MET A 97 -5.51 -18.85 30.10
CA MET A 97 -5.99 -19.14 28.74
C MET A 97 -6.72 -17.94 28.10
N MET A 98 -7.51 -17.20 28.87
CA MET A 98 -8.31 -16.09 28.36
C MET A 98 -7.47 -14.87 28.05
N GLU A 99 -6.56 -14.50 28.96
CA GLU A 99 -5.59 -13.43 28.72
C GLU A 99 -4.71 -13.75 27.50
N ARG A 100 -4.36 -15.02 27.30
CA ARG A 100 -3.62 -15.47 26.10
C ARG A 100 -4.46 -15.37 24.82
N LEU A 101 -5.73 -15.78 24.85
CA LEU A 101 -6.65 -15.62 23.71
C LEU A 101 -6.85 -14.14 23.36
N ASP A 102 -7.07 -13.28 24.36
CA ASP A 102 -7.24 -11.84 24.17
C ASP A 102 -5.97 -11.17 23.62
N ALA A 103 -4.79 -11.55 24.13
CA ALA A 103 -3.51 -11.03 23.65
C ALA A 103 -3.22 -11.42 22.19
N LEU A 104 -3.79 -12.51 21.70
CA LEU A 104 -3.64 -12.99 20.33
C LEU A 104 -4.73 -12.44 19.38
N MET A 105 -5.63 -11.60 19.88
CA MET A 105 -6.67 -11.00 19.04
C MET A 105 -6.11 -9.99 18.04
N PRO A 106 -6.70 -9.94 16.83
CA PRO A 106 -6.25 -9.04 15.78
C PRO A 106 -6.37 -7.58 16.23
N ASN A 107 -5.34 -6.78 15.91
CA ASN A 107 -5.39 -5.33 16.02
C ASN A 107 -5.29 -4.67 14.63
N LYS A 108 -5.41 -3.34 14.57
CA LYS A 108 -5.38 -2.59 13.30
C LYS A 108 -4.07 -2.71 12.50
N LYS A 109 -2.97 -3.12 13.14
CA LYS A 109 -1.62 -3.18 12.57
C LYS A 109 -1.15 -4.59 12.20
N CYS A 110 -1.98 -5.62 12.36
CA CYS A 110 -1.60 -6.99 12.03
C CYS A 110 -1.44 -7.20 10.51
N SER A 111 -0.37 -7.89 10.11
CA SER A 111 -0.18 -8.45 8.75
C SER A 111 -0.87 -9.81 8.59
N ILE A 112 -0.99 -10.31 7.35
CA ILE A 112 -1.53 -11.64 7.04
C ILE A 112 -0.76 -12.72 7.81
N GLU A 113 0.57 -12.73 7.69
CA GLU A 113 1.46 -13.68 8.39
C GLU A 113 1.26 -13.64 9.92
N SER A 114 1.08 -12.44 10.49
CA SER A 114 0.81 -12.28 11.92
C SER A 114 -0.54 -12.87 12.32
N ILE A 115 -1.58 -12.74 11.49
CA ILE A 115 -2.89 -13.33 11.77
C ILE A 115 -2.85 -14.84 11.65
N GLU A 116 -2.22 -15.39 10.61
CA GLU A 116 -2.06 -16.84 10.46
C GLU A 116 -1.28 -17.45 11.63
N GLN A 117 -0.22 -16.77 12.07
CA GLN A 117 0.51 -17.16 13.27
C GLN A 117 -0.39 -17.09 14.52
N ASN A 118 -1.18 -16.02 14.70
CA ASN A 118 -2.11 -15.92 15.82
C ASN A 118 -3.17 -17.04 15.78
N MET A 119 -3.70 -17.39 14.61
CA MET A 119 -4.63 -18.53 14.44
C MET A 119 -3.98 -19.84 14.87
N ARG A 120 -2.72 -20.06 14.51
CA ARG A 120 -1.95 -21.24 14.95
C ARG A 120 -1.76 -21.26 16.47
N LEU A 121 -1.39 -20.13 17.06
CA LEU A 121 -1.10 -20.02 18.49
C LEU A 121 -2.35 -20.10 19.37
N THR A 122 -3.50 -19.63 18.87
CA THR A 122 -4.79 -19.70 19.59
C THR A 122 -5.42 -21.09 19.56
N LYS A 123 -5.11 -21.92 18.54
CA LYS A 123 -5.69 -23.26 18.34
C LYS A 123 -5.80 -24.12 19.62
N PRO A 124 -4.73 -24.36 20.41
CA PRO A 124 -4.84 -25.19 21.63
C PRO A 124 -5.82 -24.63 22.67
N TYR A 125 -5.83 -23.30 22.84
CA TYR A 125 -6.73 -22.62 23.76
C TYR A 125 -8.19 -22.70 23.30
N LEU A 126 -8.43 -22.53 22.00
CA LEU A 126 -9.78 -22.64 21.42
C LEU A 126 -10.33 -24.07 21.54
N LEU A 127 -9.53 -25.11 21.31
CA LEU A 127 -9.94 -26.50 21.49
C LEU A 127 -10.43 -26.78 22.92
N LEU A 128 -9.68 -26.31 23.91
CA LEU A 128 -10.04 -26.50 25.31
C LEU A 128 -11.28 -25.68 25.69
N LEU A 129 -11.37 -24.43 25.21
CA LEU A 129 -12.54 -23.57 25.43
C LEU A 129 -13.82 -24.18 24.82
N GLU A 130 -13.76 -24.70 23.60
CA GLU A 130 -14.88 -25.41 22.98
C GLU A 130 -15.33 -26.61 23.80
N LYS A 131 -14.36 -27.33 24.38
CA LYS A 131 -14.67 -28.45 25.28
C LYS A 131 -15.34 -27.97 26.56
N PHE A 132 -14.94 -26.83 27.14
CA PHE A 132 -15.64 -26.27 28.29
C PHE A 132 -17.06 -25.81 27.95
N GLU A 133 -17.23 -25.11 26.83
CA GLU A 133 -18.53 -24.65 26.35
C GLU A 133 -19.51 -25.81 26.10
N ALA A 134 -19.04 -26.90 25.48
CA ALA A 134 -19.84 -28.09 25.23
C ALA A 134 -20.35 -28.77 26.51
N TYR A 135 -19.67 -28.59 27.64
CA TYR A 135 -20.06 -29.11 28.95
C TYR A 135 -20.80 -28.08 29.82
N GLY A 136 -21.18 -26.93 29.24
CA GLY A 136 -21.89 -25.86 29.96
C GLY A 136 -21.00 -25.12 30.97
N LEU A 137 -19.69 -25.27 30.89
CA LEU A 137 -18.72 -24.57 31.73
C LEU A 137 -18.42 -23.20 31.10
N THR A 138 -19.42 -22.32 31.08
CA THR A 138 -19.37 -21.01 30.44
C THR A 138 -19.50 -19.87 31.45
N ASN A 139 -18.90 -18.72 31.15
CA ASN A 139 -19.08 -17.47 31.90
C ASN A 139 -19.82 -16.45 31.04
N GLN A 140 -20.82 -15.76 31.60
CA GLN A 140 -21.62 -14.75 30.91
C GLN A 140 -20.83 -13.50 30.48
N TYR A 141 -19.68 -13.24 31.09
CA TYR A 141 -18.83 -12.09 30.77
C TYR A 141 -17.74 -12.42 29.74
N GLN A 142 -17.83 -13.58 29.10
CA GLN A 142 -16.76 -14.13 28.29
C GLN A 142 -17.09 -14.17 26.80
N THR A 143 -16.07 -13.87 26.00
CA THR A 143 -16.02 -14.11 24.57
C THR A 143 -16.02 -15.61 24.28
N SER A 144 -16.97 -16.07 23.46
CA SER A 144 -17.03 -17.49 23.09
C SER A 144 -15.91 -17.89 22.14
N SER A 145 -15.61 -19.19 22.08
CA SER A 145 -14.69 -19.77 21.10
C SER A 145 -15.07 -19.37 19.67
N ALA A 146 -16.37 -19.38 19.36
CA ALA A 146 -16.91 -18.99 18.07
C ALA A 146 -16.63 -17.51 17.74
N ASP A 147 -16.72 -16.60 18.72
CA ASP A 147 -16.43 -15.19 18.49
C ASP A 147 -14.94 -14.95 18.26
N TYR A 148 -14.05 -15.63 19.01
CA TYR A 148 -12.61 -15.58 18.76
C TYR A 148 -12.25 -16.07 17.35
N LYS A 149 -12.80 -17.22 16.93
CA LYS A 149 -12.61 -17.76 15.57
C LYS A 149 -13.10 -16.79 14.49
N ARG A 150 -14.27 -16.19 14.72
CA ARG A 150 -14.87 -15.19 13.81
C ARG A 150 -13.96 -13.98 13.66
N ARG A 151 -13.51 -13.34 14.75
CA ARG A 151 -12.67 -12.14 14.69
C ARG A 151 -11.37 -12.36 13.90
N LEU A 152 -10.69 -13.49 14.13
CA LEU A 152 -9.48 -13.85 13.39
C LEU A 152 -9.77 -14.06 11.90
N SER A 153 -10.83 -14.81 11.58
CA SER A 153 -11.22 -15.11 10.20
C SER A 153 -11.67 -13.87 9.43
N ASP A 154 -12.49 -13.01 10.05
CA ASP A 154 -12.95 -11.76 9.45
C ASP A 154 -11.78 -10.83 9.17
N ARG A 155 -10.80 -10.74 10.08
CA ARG A 155 -9.60 -9.94 9.86
C ARG A 155 -8.72 -10.50 8.75
N LEU A 156 -8.51 -11.82 8.70
CA LEU A 156 -7.74 -12.45 7.62
C LEU A 156 -8.41 -12.20 6.26
N LYS A 157 -9.74 -12.36 6.19
CA LYS A 157 -10.50 -12.06 4.98
C LYS A 157 -10.35 -10.60 4.56
N GLN A 158 -10.46 -9.66 5.50
CA GLN A 158 -10.28 -8.23 5.23
C GLN A 158 -8.88 -7.93 4.68
N LEU A 159 -7.83 -8.52 5.26
CA LEU A 159 -6.46 -8.31 4.82
C LEU A 159 -6.22 -8.92 3.42
N ASN A 160 -6.71 -10.13 3.17
CA ASN A 160 -6.62 -10.76 1.85
C ASN A 160 -7.35 -9.93 0.79
N GLN A 161 -8.55 -9.42 1.10
CA GLN A 161 -9.27 -8.51 0.19
C GLN A 161 -8.48 -7.22 -0.08
N LEU A 162 -7.79 -6.69 0.92
CA LEU A 162 -6.97 -5.48 0.77
C LEU A 162 -5.73 -5.76 -0.09
N THR A 163 -5.06 -6.90 0.08
CA THR A 163 -3.95 -7.32 -0.78
C THR A 163 -4.41 -7.59 -2.22
N GLU A 164 -5.55 -8.28 -2.41
CA GLU A 164 -6.13 -8.48 -3.75
C GLU A 164 -6.49 -7.16 -4.43
N LEU A 165 -6.93 -6.15 -3.68
CA LEU A 165 -7.12 -4.79 -4.18
C LEU A 165 -5.77 -4.15 -4.53
N GLU A 166 -4.80 -4.12 -3.61
CA GLU A 166 -3.47 -3.55 -3.89
C GLU A 166 -2.79 -4.18 -5.13
N ASP A 167 -2.94 -5.49 -5.32
CA ASP A 167 -2.44 -6.24 -6.48
C ASP A 167 -3.19 -5.92 -7.78
N GLN A 168 -4.45 -5.50 -7.71
CA GLN A 168 -5.20 -5.01 -8.88
C GLN A 168 -4.95 -3.52 -9.15
N PHE A 169 -4.56 -2.77 -8.12
CA PHE A 169 -4.24 -1.35 -8.20
C PHE A 169 -2.78 -1.08 -8.57
N THR A 170 -1.90 -2.09 -8.54
CA THR A 170 -0.56 -2.02 -9.16
C THR A 170 -0.62 -1.90 -10.68
N ASP A 171 -1.76 -2.25 -11.30
CA ASP A 171 -2.06 -1.99 -12.72
C ASP A 171 -2.71 -0.60 -12.96
N LEU A 172 -3.08 0.14 -11.91
CA LEU A 172 -3.60 1.49 -12.06
C LEU A 172 -2.43 2.47 -12.18
N SER A 173 -2.20 2.95 -13.41
CA SER A 173 -1.25 4.00 -13.78
C SER A 173 -1.09 5.06 -12.68
N ILE A 174 -0.01 4.94 -11.90
CA ILE A 174 0.28 5.81 -10.76
C ILE A 174 0.82 7.11 -11.35
N GLY A 175 -0.04 8.10 -11.47
CA GLY A 175 0.38 9.47 -11.69
C GLY A 175 0.93 10.11 -10.43
N PHE A 176 1.48 11.31 -10.59
CA PHE A 176 2.13 12.05 -9.52
C PHE A 176 1.64 13.49 -9.52
N ARG A 177 1.19 13.94 -8.35
CA ARG A 177 0.96 15.35 -8.06
C ARG A 177 2.30 16.07 -7.96
N MET A 178 2.38 17.24 -8.59
CA MET A 178 3.49 18.18 -8.38
C MET A 178 3.28 18.96 -7.07
N MET A 179 4.31 19.04 -6.24
CA MET A 179 4.31 19.83 -5.02
C MET A 179 5.50 20.79 -5.03
N PRO A 180 5.37 22.02 -4.51
CA PRO A 180 6.51 22.93 -4.40
C PRO A 180 7.59 22.34 -3.49
N ASP A 181 8.85 22.58 -3.86
CA ASP A 181 10.01 22.16 -3.08
C ASP A 181 11.11 23.23 -3.09
N THR A 182 12.09 23.04 -2.23
CA THR A 182 13.34 23.79 -2.22
C THR A 182 14.28 23.31 -3.33
N TYR A 183 15.07 24.23 -3.89
CA TYR A 183 16.04 23.89 -4.93
C TYR A 183 17.20 23.07 -4.34
N GLN A 184 17.41 21.86 -4.85
CA GLN A 184 18.43 20.92 -4.38
C GLN A 184 19.58 20.74 -5.38
N GLY A 185 19.34 21.00 -6.67
CA GLY A 185 20.37 20.83 -7.68
C GLY A 185 19.89 20.96 -9.13
N PRO A 186 20.83 20.93 -10.09
CA PRO A 186 20.56 21.22 -11.50
C PRO A 186 19.66 20.21 -12.19
N PHE A 187 19.64 18.96 -11.73
CA PHE A 187 18.87 17.87 -12.32
C PHE A 187 17.55 17.59 -11.61
N GLN A 188 17.14 18.43 -10.65
CA GLN A 188 15.87 18.28 -9.95
C GLN A 188 14.69 18.51 -10.90
N SER A 189 13.58 17.77 -10.74
CA SER A 189 12.33 18.09 -11.45
C SER A 189 11.87 19.51 -11.14
N ARG A 190 11.49 20.26 -12.18
CA ARG A 190 11.12 21.67 -12.03
C ARG A 190 10.40 22.21 -13.26
N ILE A 191 9.75 23.34 -13.06
CA ILE A 191 9.18 24.15 -14.14
C ILE A 191 10.05 25.39 -14.34
N GLY A 192 10.32 25.71 -15.61
CA GLY A 192 11.17 26.82 -16.01
C GLY A 192 12.63 26.71 -15.55
N GLY A 193 13.27 27.87 -15.46
CA GLY A 193 14.70 28.03 -15.17
C GLY A 193 15.63 27.66 -16.33
N ALA A 194 16.91 27.99 -16.19
CA ALA A 194 17.92 27.69 -17.19
C ALA A 194 18.26 26.18 -17.20
N PRO A 195 18.11 25.46 -18.33
CA PRO A 195 18.46 24.06 -18.45
C PRO A 195 19.96 23.84 -18.27
N TRP A 196 20.31 22.66 -17.74
CA TRP A 196 21.64 22.11 -17.89
C TRP A 196 21.64 21.19 -19.10
N LEU A 197 22.67 21.28 -19.95
CA LEU A 197 22.78 20.52 -21.20
C LEU A 197 24.19 19.95 -21.37
N PRO A 198 24.35 18.79 -22.02
CA PRO A 198 25.68 18.22 -22.32
C PRO A 198 26.44 19.08 -23.35
N SER A 199 27.76 19.24 -23.18
CA SER A 199 28.63 20.13 -23.98
C SER A 199 28.84 19.74 -25.46
N MET A 200 28.10 18.75 -25.99
CA MET A 200 28.17 18.34 -27.41
C MET A 200 27.45 19.37 -28.31
N PRO A 201 27.69 19.39 -29.64
CA PRO A 201 26.84 20.16 -30.55
C PRO A 201 25.43 19.56 -30.51
N SER A 202 24.62 20.05 -29.58
CA SER A 202 23.29 19.55 -29.29
C SER A 202 22.36 19.89 -30.44
N ILE A 203 21.38 19.04 -30.73
CA ILE A 203 20.30 19.36 -31.70
C ILE A 203 19.59 20.69 -31.34
N LEU A 204 19.65 21.09 -30.07
CA LEU A 204 19.16 22.37 -29.58
C LEU A 204 19.92 23.57 -30.17
N ALA A 205 21.21 23.43 -30.51
CA ALA A 205 22.01 24.47 -31.16
C ALA A 205 21.55 24.83 -32.59
N LEU A 206 20.58 24.09 -33.14
CA LEU A 206 19.95 24.40 -34.42
C LEU A 206 18.73 25.33 -34.29
N ASP A 207 18.24 25.57 -33.08
CA ASP A 207 17.03 26.35 -32.81
C ASP A 207 17.13 27.09 -31.46
N ASP A 208 17.68 28.30 -31.49
CA ASP A 208 17.92 29.15 -30.32
C ASP A 208 16.63 29.77 -29.74
N SER A 209 15.52 29.62 -30.46
CA SER A 209 14.20 30.09 -30.01
C SER A 209 13.54 29.14 -29.01
N LEU A 210 14.09 27.94 -28.80
CA LEU A 210 13.59 26.96 -27.85
C LEU A 210 13.97 27.32 -26.41
N LYS A 211 12.97 27.46 -25.56
CA LYS A 211 13.09 27.71 -24.13
C LYS A 211 12.59 26.52 -23.31
N LEU A 212 13.21 26.26 -22.17
CA LEU A 212 12.84 25.15 -21.29
C LEU A 212 11.48 25.45 -20.64
N ALA A 213 10.49 24.59 -20.90
CA ALA A 213 9.20 24.65 -20.23
C ALA A 213 9.26 23.95 -18.87
N PHE A 214 9.70 22.69 -18.86
CA PHE A 214 9.86 21.90 -17.65
C PHE A 214 10.91 20.80 -17.86
N GLN A 215 11.37 20.25 -16.74
CA GLN A 215 12.14 19.01 -16.74
C GLN A 215 11.63 18.05 -15.66
N ILE A 216 11.67 16.76 -15.98
CA ILE A 216 11.28 15.66 -15.10
C ILE A 216 12.49 14.76 -14.93
N ASN A 217 12.89 14.55 -13.69
CA ASN A 217 13.88 13.56 -13.33
C ASN A 217 13.17 12.28 -12.87
N PHE A 218 13.26 11.22 -13.68
CA PHE A 218 12.56 9.97 -13.40
C PHE A 218 13.14 9.22 -12.19
N ASP A 219 14.38 9.49 -11.81
CA ASP A 219 14.98 8.94 -10.58
C ASP A 219 14.20 9.34 -9.32
N GLU A 220 13.49 10.49 -9.36
CA GLU A 220 12.69 10.99 -8.25
C GLU A 220 11.35 10.27 -8.08
N LEU A 221 10.92 9.48 -9.07
CA LEU A 221 9.61 8.79 -9.07
C LEU A 221 9.68 7.40 -8.42
N GLY A 222 10.88 6.87 -8.15
CA GLY A 222 11.07 5.56 -7.53
C GLY A 222 10.63 4.36 -8.38
N GLY A 223 10.40 4.55 -9.68
CA GLY A 223 9.99 3.48 -10.60
C GLY A 223 8.57 2.95 -10.35
N LEU A 224 7.69 3.76 -9.73
CA LEU A 224 6.34 3.33 -9.35
C LEU A 224 5.37 3.21 -10.53
N ASN A 225 5.64 3.85 -11.67
CA ASN A 225 4.80 3.76 -12.86
C ASN A 225 5.51 2.98 -13.98
N PRO A 226 4.97 1.83 -14.44
CA PRO A 226 5.64 0.97 -15.43
C PRO A 226 5.68 1.57 -16.84
N LEU A 227 4.84 2.56 -17.14
CA LEU A 227 4.79 3.22 -18.45
C LEU A 227 5.84 4.34 -18.57
N LEU A 228 6.37 4.84 -17.45
CA LEU A 228 7.39 5.88 -17.42
C LEU A 228 8.79 5.24 -17.33
N PRO A 229 9.84 5.93 -17.84
CA PRO A 229 11.20 5.51 -17.62
C PRO A 229 11.54 5.36 -16.14
N LYS A 230 12.45 4.45 -15.82
CA LYS A 230 12.91 4.25 -14.42
C LYS A 230 13.93 5.26 -13.97
N HIS A 231 14.70 5.79 -14.93
CA HIS A 231 15.86 6.65 -14.71
C HIS A 231 15.94 7.73 -15.79
N GLY A 232 16.78 8.74 -15.56
CA GLY A 232 17.12 9.75 -16.57
C GLY A 232 16.27 11.01 -16.50
N LEU A 233 16.63 11.97 -17.35
CA LEU A 233 16.08 13.33 -17.36
C LEU A 233 15.34 13.62 -18.65
N LEU A 234 14.05 13.93 -18.55
CA LEU A 234 13.27 14.52 -19.63
C LEU A 234 13.33 16.05 -19.53
N GLN A 235 13.71 16.72 -20.60
CA GLN A 235 13.62 18.17 -20.73
C GLN A 235 12.72 18.53 -21.91
N VAL A 236 11.67 19.30 -21.66
CA VAL A 236 10.71 19.70 -22.68
C VAL A 236 10.85 21.19 -22.95
N PHE A 237 11.02 21.51 -24.23
CA PHE A 237 11.22 22.86 -24.73
C PHE A 237 10.03 23.29 -25.57
N VAL A 238 9.71 24.57 -25.49
CA VAL A 238 8.71 25.24 -26.31
C VAL A 238 9.38 26.43 -27.02
N HIS A 239 8.81 26.87 -28.14
CA HIS A 239 9.25 28.11 -28.77
C HIS A 239 8.95 29.30 -27.86
N ASP A 240 9.86 30.26 -27.79
CA ASP A 240 9.67 31.48 -27.01
C ASP A 240 8.33 32.13 -27.37
N ILE A 241 7.55 32.40 -26.34
CA ILE A 241 6.15 32.78 -26.43
C ILE A 241 6.16 34.31 -26.42
N ASP A 242 6.68 34.87 -27.51
CA ASP A 242 6.63 36.29 -27.82
C ASP A 242 5.20 36.61 -28.29
N VAL A 243 4.26 36.40 -27.38
CA VAL A 243 2.83 36.56 -27.59
C VAL A 243 2.52 37.98 -27.17
N GLU A 244 2.25 38.86 -28.13
CA GLU A 244 1.61 40.14 -27.83
C GLU A 244 0.34 39.85 -27.00
N GLU A 245 0.01 40.70 -26.00
CA GLU A 245 -1.17 40.52 -25.14
C GLU A 245 -2.41 40.13 -25.97
N GLY A 246 -2.85 38.88 -25.87
CA GLY A 246 -4.05 38.35 -26.54
C GLY A 246 -3.82 37.39 -27.72
N GLU A 247 -2.59 37.04 -28.10
CA GLU A 247 -2.35 35.96 -29.07
C GLU A 247 -2.32 34.55 -28.40
N GLU A 248 -2.67 33.52 -29.16
CA GLU A 248 -2.62 32.13 -28.67
C GLU A 248 -1.17 31.62 -28.65
N PRO A 249 -0.74 30.89 -27.60
CA PRO A 249 0.57 30.26 -27.62
C PRO A 249 0.67 29.26 -28.78
N ARG A 250 1.78 29.30 -29.51
CA ARG A 250 1.99 28.38 -30.63
C ARG A 250 2.02 26.93 -30.12
N ASN A 251 1.12 26.11 -30.64
CA ASN A 251 1.12 24.67 -30.39
C ASN A 251 2.44 24.06 -30.87
N GLY A 252 3.07 23.26 -30.01
CA GLY A 252 4.32 22.58 -30.31
C GLY A 252 5.27 22.51 -29.13
N CYS A 253 6.01 21.41 -29.05
CA CYS A 253 7.11 21.24 -28.13
C CYS A 253 8.19 20.34 -28.75
N LYS A 254 9.39 20.40 -28.19
CA LYS A 254 10.46 19.43 -28.46
C LYS A 254 10.92 18.84 -27.15
N ALA A 255 10.85 17.53 -27.03
CA ALA A 255 11.31 16.80 -25.86
C ALA A 255 12.68 16.16 -26.12
N PHE A 256 13.55 16.25 -25.12
CA PHE A 256 14.85 15.59 -25.11
C PHE A 256 14.94 14.72 -23.87
N TYR A 257 15.19 13.43 -24.08
CA TYR A 257 15.36 12.47 -23.00
C TYR A 257 16.81 12.03 -22.89
N TRP A 258 17.35 12.17 -21.69
CA TRP A 258 18.72 11.85 -21.35
C TRP A 258 18.73 10.64 -20.41
N PRO A 259 18.98 9.42 -20.92
CA PRO A 259 18.91 8.21 -20.09
C PRO A 259 20.02 8.16 -19.03
N GLU A 260 21.15 8.85 -19.26
CA GLU A 260 22.28 8.93 -18.33
C GLU A 260 22.70 10.39 -18.12
N ILE A 261 22.93 10.78 -16.87
CA ILE A 261 23.39 12.11 -16.47
C ILE A 261 24.86 12.02 -16.09
N ASN A 262 25.72 12.74 -16.83
CA ASN A 262 27.14 12.87 -16.50
C ASN A 262 27.45 14.33 -16.15
N GLU A 263 27.32 14.68 -14.86
CA GLU A 263 27.38 16.08 -14.42
C GLU A 263 28.62 16.84 -14.91
N ALA A 264 29.77 16.15 -15.03
CA ALA A 264 31.03 16.76 -15.43
C ALA A 264 31.05 17.30 -16.86
N SER A 265 30.15 16.82 -17.74
CA SER A 265 30.05 17.24 -19.13
C SER A 265 28.85 18.15 -19.40
N TRP A 266 28.17 18.64 -18.36
CA TRP A 266 26.97 19.46 -18.50
C TRP A 266 27.26 20.90 -18.12
N GLN A 267 26.67 21.84 -18.86
CA GLN A 267 26.78 23.26 -18.63
C GLN A 267 25.39 23.88 -18.62
N GLN A 268 25.22 24.91 -17.80
CA GLN A 268 23.99 25.68 -17.76
C GLN A 268 23.90 26.59 -18.99
N ASP A 269 22.74 26.60 -19.64
CA ASP A 269 22.44 27.48 -20.78
C ASP A 269 21.35 28.48 -20.38
N GLU A 270 21.78 29.69 -19.96
CA GLU A 270 20.87 30.75 -19.50
C GLU A 270 20.01 31.32 -20.63
N GLU A 271 20.47 31.23 -21.88
CA GLU A 271 19.75 31.80 -23.03
C GLU A 271 18.44 31.05 -23.31
N ARG A 272 18.31 29.81 -22.82
CA ARG A 272 17.11 28.97 -22.98
C ARG A 272 16.12 29.06 -21.83
N MET A 273 16.25 30.06 -20.96
CA MET A 273 15.28 30.35 -19.90
C MET A 273 14.12 31.21 -20.43
N ILE A 274 12.92 30.98 -19.91
CA ILE A 274 11.75 31.86 -20.12
C ILE A 274 11.80 32.98 -19.08
N TYR A 275 11.73 34.24 -19.51
CA TYR A 275 11.91 35.43 -18.66
C TYR A 275 10.60 36.01 -18.10
N ASP A 276 9.53 35.22 -18.03
CA ASP A 276 8.21 35.67 -17.57
C ASP A 276 7.51 34.63 -16.68
N ARG A 277 6.46 35.06 -15.97
CA ARG A 277 5.61 34.23 -15.10
C ARG A 277 4.61 33.38 -15.86
N TRP A 278 4.72 33.34 -17.18
CA TRP A 278 3.80 32.59 -18.04
C TRP A 278 3.73 31.11 -17.64
N LEU A 279 4.85 30.53 -17.20
CA LEU A 279 4.91 29.15 -16.69
C LEU A 279 4.76 28.98 -15.18
N MET A 280 4.34 30.02 -14.45
CA MET A 280 4.23 29.94 -13.01
C MET A 280 3.02 29.08 -12.60
N PRO A 281 3.24 27.94 -11.92
CA PRO A 281 2.12 27.14 -11.44
C PRO A 281 1.40 27.88 -10.32
N THR A 282 0.09 27.70 -10.25
CA THR A 282 -0.72 28.22 -9.14
C THR A 282 -0.18 27.66 -7.81
N GLU A 283 -0.08 28.50 -6.78
CA GLU A 283 0.39 28.16 -5.43
C GLU A 283 1.90 27.89 -5.27
N PHE A 284 2.74 28.09 -6.31
CA PHE A 284 4.20 27.95 -6.18
C PHE A 284 4.88 29.27 -5.79
N GLU A 285 5.81 29.21 -4.83
CA GLU A 285 6.63 30.38 -4.45
C GLU A 285 7.78 30.59 -5.45
N PHE A 286 8.04 31.86 -5.80
CA PHE A 286 9.14 32.24 -6.66
C PHE A 286 10.50 32.05 -5.96
N ASN A 287 11.39 31.25 -6.57
CA ASN A 287 12.76 31.11 -6.07
C ASN A 287 13.56 32.40 -6.34
N ARG A 288 13.89 33.13 -5.28
CA ARG A 288 14.66 34.39 -5.38
C ARG A 288 16.12 34.21 -5.78
N GLN A 289 16.69 33.02 -5.62
CA GLN A 289 18.10 32.74 -5.94
C GLN A 289 18.30 32.43 -7.43
N THR A 290 17.30 31.81 -8.06
CA THR A 290 17.33 31.47 -9.49
C THR A 290 15.99 31.93 -10.08
N PRO A 291 15.96 33.08 -10.75
CA PRO A 291 14.72 33.67 -11.26
C PRO A 291 13.94 32.69 -12.15
N PHE A 292 12.61 32.72 -12.05
CA PHE A 292 11.69 31.95 -12.90
C PHE A 292 11.93 30.43 -12.87
N LEU A 293 12.49 29.96 -11.74
CA LEU A 293 12.67 28.56 -11.43
C LEU A 293 11.69 28.12 -10.34
N TYR A 294 10.95 27.05 -10.62
CA TYR A 294 9.97 26.47 -9.71
C TYR A 294 10.30 25.00 -9.43
N PRO A 295 11.11 24.70 -8.39
CA PRO A 295 11.47 23.33 -8.03
C PRO A 295 10.25 22.54 -7.57
N ILE A 296 10.21 21.26 -7.96
CA ILE A 296 9.10 20.36 -7.67
C ILE A 296 9.63 19.14 -6.91
N ARG A 297 8.77 18.60 -6.05
CA ARG A 297 8.83 17.21 -5.60
C ARG A 297 7.56 16.47 -6.01
N TRP A 298 7.72 15.20 -6.35
CA TRP A 298 6.61 14.34 -6.75
C TRP A 298 5.95 13.68 -5.55
N GLN A 299 4.63 13.66 -5.56
CA GLN A 299 3.81 12.89 -4.63
C GLN A 299 2.89 11.98 -5.43
N ALA A 300 3.02 10.66 -5.29
CA ALA A 300 2.10 9.73 -5.93
C ALA A 300 0.65 10.04 -5.53
N TYR A 301 -0.27 10.01 -6.49
CA TYR A 301 -1.68 10.21 -6.21
C TYR A 301 -2.23 9.10 -5.28
N LYS A 302 -3.15 9.45 -4.38
CA LYS A 302 -3.81 8.50 -3.49
C LYS A 302 -4.81 7.59 -4.21
N GLN A 303 -4.40 6.38 -4.55
CA GLN A 303 -5.27 5.44 -5.25
C GLN A 303 -6.58 5.06 -4.50
N LEU A 304 -6.60 5.14 -3.16
CA LEU A 304 -7.78 4.83 -2.32
C LEU A 304 -8.20 6.02 -1.44
N PRO A 305 -9.51 6.20 -1.22
CA PRO A 305 -10.02 7.17 -0.25
C PRO A 305 -9.69 6.74 1.19
N ASP A 306 -9.53 7.71 2.11
CA ASP A 306 -9.24 7.41 3.52
C ASP A 306 -10.47 6.84 4.28
N ASP A 307 -11.68 6.91 3.72
CA ASP A 307 -12.93 6.43 4.34
C ASP A 307 -13.17 4.93 4.07
N PRO A 308 -13.20 4.07 5.11
CA PRO A 308 -13.47 2.64 4.98
C PRO A 308 -14.78 2.29 4.27
N LYS A 309 -15.80 3.15 4.33
CA LYS A 309 -17.07 2.93 3.60
C LYS A 309 -16.90 3.14 2.10
N LEU A 310 -16.19 4.19 1.70
CA LEU A 310 -15.88 4.47 0.30
C LEU A 310 -14.96 3.40 -0.29
N ILE A 311 -14.00 2.91 0.50
CA ILE A 311 -13.20 1.74 0.12
C ILE A 311 -14.13 0.55 -0.15
N ALA A 312 -15.01 0.19 0.79
CA ALA A 312 -15.93 -0.94 0.64
C ALA A 312 -16.87 -0.81 -0.56
N GLU A 313 -17.35 0.40 -0.86
CA GLU A 313 -18.16 0.68 -2.05
C GLU A 313 -17.36 0.55 -3.34
N ALA A 314 -16.10 1.01 -3.37
CA ALA A 314 -15.19 0.85 -4.50
C ALA A 314 -14.91 -0.64 -4.78
N VAL A 315 -14.75 -1.48 -3.74
CA VAL A 315 -14.61 -2.94 -3.88
C VAL A 315 -15.83 -3.57 -4.54
N VAL A 316 -17.04 -3.09 -4.25
CA VAL A 316 -18.28 -3.68 -4.80
C VAL A 316 -18.49 -3.29 -6.27
N LYS A 317 -18.00 -2.11 -6.68
CA LYS A 317 -18.15 -1.56 -8.04
C LYS A 317 -17.00 -1.92 -9.01
N LEU A 318 -16.10 -2.84 -8.64
CA LEU A 318 -14.86 -3.20 -9.39
C LEU A 318 -15.03 -3.57 -10.88
N ALA A 319 -16.24 -3.86 -11.36
CA ALA A 319 -16.51 -4.18 -12.77
C ALA A 319 -16.98 -2.98 -13.61
N GLU A 320 -17.20 -1.81 -12.99
CA GLU A 320 -17.69 -0.61 -13.65
C GLU A 320 -16.63 0.51 -13.53
N PRO A 321 -16.52 1.42 -14.52
CA PRO A 321 -15.71 2.63 -14.36
C PRO A 321 -16.14 3.35 -13.08
N MET A 322 -15.23 3.48 -12.12
CA MET A 322 -15.51 4.14 -10.84
C MET A 322 -16.00 5.57 -11.08
N GLU A 323 -17.07 5.96 -10.37
CA GLU A 323 -17.59 7.33 -10.45
C GLU A 323 -16.51 8.32 -9.95
N PRO A 324 -16.13 9.33 -10.77
CA PRO A 324 -15.14 10.34 -10.41
C PRO A 324 -15.46 11.09 -9.11
N SER A 325 -16.74 11.17 -8.75
CA SER A 325 -17.25 11.82 -7.54
C SER A 325 -16.80 11.17 -6.22
N LEU A 326 -16.30 9.93 -6.26
CA LEU A 326 -15.77 9.21 -5.09
C LEU A 326 -14.35 9.67 -4.70
N TYR A 327 -13.66 10.38 -5.60
CA TYR A 327 -12.35 10.96 -5.35
C TYR A 327 -12.49 12.47 -5.08
N GLN A 328 -12.55 12.84 -3.80
CA GLN A 328 -12.54 14.26 -3.38
C GLN A 328 -11.10 14.80 -3.19
N GLU A 329 -10.10 14.39 -3.98
CA GLU A 329 -8.91 15.24 -4.08
C GLU A 329 -9.08 16.21 -5.25
N PRO A 330 -9.11 17.53 -5.00
CA PRO A 330 -9.39 18.53 -6.03
C PRO A 330 -8.32 18.63 -7.14
N ASN A 331 -7.24 17.84 -7.11
CA ASN A 331 -6.05 18.06 -7.94
C ASN A 331 -5.61 16.82 -8.76
N TYR A 332 -6.50 15.88 -9.06
CA TYR A 332 -6.18 14.73 -9.93
C TYR A 332 -5.94 15.09 -11.41
N GLU A 333 -6.26 16.32 -11.78
CA GLU A 333 -6.18 16.81 -13.15
C GLU A 333 -4.82 17.44 -13.46
N THR A 334 -3.97 17.74 -12.48
CA THR A 334 -2.64 18.38 -12.68
C THR A 334 -1.49 17.58 -12.12
N GLY A 335 -0.37 17.54 -12.83
CA GLY A 335 0.79 16.72 -12.50
C GLY A 335 1.21 15.80 -13.64
N LEU A 336 1.94 14.75 -13.28
CA LEU A 336 2.48 13.73 -14.20
C LEU A 336 1.52 12.54 -14.28
N MET A 337 1.18 12.11 -15.49
CA MET A 337 0.14 11.11 -15.78
C MET A 337 -1.19 11.40 -15.04
N PRO A 338 -1.76 12.61 -15.18
CA PRO A 338 -2.99 12.99 -14.50
C PRO A 338 -4.19 12.23 -15.07
N ARG A 339 -5.27 12.16 -14.28
CA ARG A 339 -6.58 11.67 -14.75
C ARG A 339 -7.44 12.86 -15.15
N MET A 340 -7.14 13.43 -16.31
CA MET A 340 -7.94 14.53 -16.85
C MET A 340 -9.30 14.01 -17.34
N ALA A 341 -10.38 14.71 -16.98
CA ALA A 341 -11.65 14.55 -17.67
C ALA A 341 -11.50 14.93 -19.16
N GLU A 342 -12.33 14.37 -20.03
CA GLU A 342 -12.33 14.71 -21.45
C GLU A 342 -12.64 16.21 -21.62
N GLN A 343 -11.61 16.99 -21.99
CA GLN A 343 -11.78 18.42 -22.28
C GLN A 343 -12.19 18.56 -23.75
N MET A 344 -13.28 19.28 -23.99
CA MET A 344 -13.83 19.51 -25.32
C MET A 344 -13.55 20.94 -25.77
N ARG A 345 -13.08 21.11 -27.01
CA ARG A 345 -13.00 22.40 -27.69
C ARG A 345 -14.20 22.60 -28.60
N ILE A 346 -14.68 23.83 -28.68
CA ILE A 346 -15.76 24.23 -29.56
C ILE A 346 -15.15 24.76 -30.85
N GLU A 347 -15.34 24.06 -31.96
CA GLU A 347 -14.98 24.53 -33.29
C GLU A 347 -16.21 25.09 -34.01
N MET A 348 -16.11 26.31 -34.53
CA MET A 348 -17.06 26.82 -35.52
C MET A 348 -16.49 26.59 -36.92
N THR A 349 -17.19 25.80 -37.72
CA THR A 349 -16.84 25.62 -39.13
C THR A 349 -17.13 26.89 -39.92
N GLU A 350 -16.57 27.00 -41.14
CA GLU A 350 -16.82 28.12 -42.07
C GLU A 350 -18.32 28.34 -42.40
N HIS A 351 -19.19 27.39 -42.05
CA HIS A 351 -20.64 27.41 -42.29
C HIS A 351 -21.45 27.75 -41.03
N ASN A 352 -20.81 28.25 -39.96
CA ASN A 352 -21.42 28.50 -38.63
C ASN A 352 -21.99 27.25 -37.93
N GLU A 353 -21.55 26.05 -38.33
CA GLU A 353 -21.88 24.84 -37.59
C GLU A 353 -20.92 24.70 -36.41
N VAL A 354 -21.49 24.50 -35.22
CA VAL A 354 -20.74 24.31 -33.97
C VAL A 354 -20.50 22.81 -33.80
N SER A 355 -19.24 22.40 -33.66
CA SER A 355 -18.87 21.02 -33.35
C SER A 355 -17.97 20.97 -32.12
N GLU A 356 -18.24 20.02 -31.24
CA GLU A 356 -17.39 19.74 -30.07
C GLU A 356 -16.38 18.65 -30.46
N GLN A 357 -15.10 18.92 -30.24
CA GLN A 357 -14.01 17.97 -30.49
C GLN A 357 -13.16 17.85 -29.22
N PRO A 358 -12.62 16.68 -28.87
CA PRO A 358 -11.72 16.57 -27.73
C PRO A 358 -10.42 17.35 -28.01
N TYR A 359 -9.89 18.05 -27.00
CA TYR A 359 -8.59 18.73 -27.10
C TYR A 359 -7.44 17.73 -27.33
N ILE A 360 -7.53 16.55 -26.70
CA ILE A 360 -6.53 15.50 -26.77
C ILE A 360 -7.05 14.35 -27.64
N PRO A 361 -6.27 13.86 -28.62
CA PRO A 361 -6.66 12.70 -29.41
C PRO A 361 -6.94 11.47 -28.54
N SER A 362 -7.96 10.68 -28.89
CA SER A 362 -8.37 9.50 -28.11
C SER A 362 -7.32 8.39 -28.03
N ASN A 363 -6.34 8.39 -28.94
CA ASN A 363 -5.21 7.46 -28.93
C ASN A 363 -3.97 7.99 -28.20
N HIS A 364 -4.08 9.12 -27.49
CA HIS A 364 -2.99 9.69 -26.71
C HIS A 364 -3.17 9.45 -25.22
N SER A 365 -2.05 9.31 -24.52
CA SER A 365 -1.94 9.35 -23.07
C SER A 365 -1.42 10.72 -22.63
N VAL A 366 -2.07 11.33 -21.64
CA VAL A 366 -1.60 12.60 -21.06
C VAL A 366 -0.40 12.33 -20.16
N ILE A 367 0.75 12.93 -20.48
CA ILE A 367 1.98 12.82 -19.70
C ILE A 367 2.04 13.89 -18.63
N PHE A 368 1.74 15.14 -18.95
CA PHE A 368 1.87 16.22 -17.98
C PHE A 368 0.78 17.27 -18.20
N ASN A 369 0.10 17.68 -17.14
CA ASN A 369 -0.84 18.81 -17.19
C ASN A 369 -0.51 19.85 -16.13
N MET A 370 -0.62 21.11 -16.51
CA MET A 370 -0.33 22.26 -15.67
C MET A 370 -1.39 23.36 -15.86
N LEU A 371 -1.95 23.81 -14.74
CA LEU A 371 -2.87 24.95 -14.66
C LEU A 371 -2.06 26.25 -14.59
N TYR A 372 -2.37 27.21 -15.46
CA TYR A 372 -1.84 28.57 -15.37
C TYR A 372 -2.77 29.48 -14.59
N VAL A 373 -2.19 30.49 -13.94
CA VAL A 373 -2.89 31.40 -13.03
C VAL A 373 -3.99 32.23 -13.71
N ASP A 374 -3.87 32.52 -15.01
CA ASP A 374 -4.72 33.54 -15.67
C ASP A 374 -5.35 33.12 -17.01
N SER A 375 -5.17 31.90 -17.55
CA SER A 375 -5.53 31.67 -18.97
C SER A 375 -5.83 30.23 -19.48
N GLY A 376 -5.74 29.17 -18.66
CA GLY A 376 -6.11 27.81 -19.09
C GLY A 376 -5.11 26.72 -18.67
N ASN A 377 -5.12 25.59 -19.38
CA ASN A 377 -4.31 24.40 -19.11
C ASN A 377 -3.27 24.14 -20.23
N SER A 378 -2.02 23.84 -19.87
CA SER A 378 -1.05 23.24 -20.81
C SER A 378 -1.01 21.74 -20.62
N VAL A 379 -1.42 21.01 -21.65
CA VAL A 379 -1.45 19.55 -21.67
C VAL A 379 -0.37 19.03 -22.60
N TYR A 380 0.47 18.15 -22.07
CA TYR A 380 1.48 17.41 -22.82
C TYR A 380 1.03 15.96 -22.94
N SER A 381 0.87 15.48 -24.17
CA SER A 381 0.35 14.14 -24.46
C SER A 381 1.20 13.43 -25.51
N ILE A 382 1.19 12.11 -25.50
CA ILE A 382 1.94 11.25 -26.43
C ILE A 382 1.02 10.14 -26.93
N PRO A 383 1.15 9.67 -28.19
CA PRO A 383 0.47 8.45 -28.63
C PRO A 383 0.71 7.29 -27.66
N THR A 384 -0.34 6.56 -27.32
CA THR A 384 -0.28 5.49 -26.29
C THR A 384 0.67 4.35 -26.70
N ASP A 385 0.83 4.09 -28.00
CA ASP A 385 1.78 3.12 -28.54
C ASP A 385 3.25 3.58 -28.50
N ALA A 386 3.48 4.88 -28.36
CA ALA A 386 4.82 5.46 -28.19
C ALA A 386 5.27 5.54 -26.72
N LEU A 387 4.37 5.33 -25.74
CA LEU A 387 4.66 5.33 -24.31
C LEU A 387 5.00 3.93 -23.80
N ASN A 388 6.29 3.67 -23.56
CA ASN A 388 6.78 2.32 -23.23
C ASN A 388 8.03 2.35 -22.34
N GLY A 389 7.92 2.95 -21.15
CA GLY A 389 9.00 2.99 -20.17
C GLY A 389 10.28 3.61 -20.75
N ASP A 390 11.41 2.93 -20.56
CA ASP A 390 12.72 3.37 -21.08
C ASP A 390 12.80 3.41 -22.62
N GLN A 391 11.83 2.82 -23.33
CA GLN A 391 11.73 2.81 -24.80
C GLN A 391 10.75 3.87 -25.34
N THR A 392 10.26 4.76 -24.49
CA THR A 392 9.30 5.80 -24.88
C THR A 392 9.88 6.70 -25.99
N ASP A 393 9.12 6.90 -27.07
CA ASP A 393 9.49 7.79 -28.16
C ASP A 393 9.06 9.24 -27.87
N TRP A 394 9.86 9.92 -27.06
CA TRP A 394 9.61 11.30 -26.66
C TRP A 394 9.55 12.30 -27.82
N SER A 395 10.01 11.95 -29.03
CA SER A 395 9.89 12.82 -30.21
C SER A 395 8.44 13.04 -30.65
N GLN A 396 7.53 12.16 -30.22
CA GLN A 396 6.10 12.24 -30.47
C GLN A 396 5.32 12.98 -29.36
N LEU A 397 6.01 13.55 -28.37
CA LEU A 397 5.37 14.38 -27.36
C LEU A 397 4.75 15.62 -28.04
N THR A 398 3.48 15.85 -27.74
CA THR A 398 2.69 16.97 -28.26
C THR A 398 2.30 17.89 -27.11
N HIS A 399 2.30 19.19 -27.38
CA HIS A 399 1.80 20.22 -26.47
C HIS A 399 0.50 20.78 -27.03
N THR A 400 -0.54 20.77 -26.19
CA THR A 400 -1.86 21.34 -26.47
C THR A 400 -2.20 22.33 -25.37
N TYR A 401 -2.53 23.55 -25.77
CA TYR A 401 -3.08 24.55 -24.87
C TYR A 401 -4.61 24.48 -24.89
N CYS A 402 -5.22 24.31 -23.72
CA CYS A 402 -6.68 24.23 -23.55
C CYS A 402 -7.18 25.50 -22.83
N PHE A 403 -8.08 26.23 -23.47
CA PHE A 403 -8.79 27.35 -22.83
C PHE A 403 -9.97 26.84 -22.00
N ASP A 404 -10.23 27.50 -20.87
CA ASP A 404 -11.40 27.28 -20.00
C ASP A 404 -12.70 27.80 -20.61
#